data_AF-A0A167H0L5-F1
#
_entry.id   AF-A0A167H0L5-F1
#
_cell.length_a   1.000
_cell.length_b   1.000
_cell.length_c   1.000
_cell.angle_alpha   90.00
_cell.angle_beta   90.00
_cell.angle_gamma   90.00
#
_symmetry.space_group_name_H-M   'P 1'
#
loop_
_entity.id
_entity.type
_entity.pdbx_description
1 polymer ?
#
loop_
_entity_poly.entity_id
_entity_poly.type
_entity_poly.pdbx_seq_one_letter_code
_entity_poly.pdbx_strand_id
1 'polypeptide(L)'
;MKALLLATLSLTGTAAAHAFPVEVFNAEQQCQSRTTSTGERFLPPCNFSGKSIFAQKSNSYANGSIIENGLYKTLLNYTFECESMRPLSVRYTLSNGDGSSVSNRIAGSRTYEPNSIELTHGNQDSVVSFSSLDGATGFQAMKPGCKLEVQQMVKYPEPRYFSAVASHLVSFNLHLERMASLAVPSTGHTNLLAAIDNTVATLEFMQFDIEDEILAEDLRVILEDLTSTKTYLEANCGSGSYSSLCTQQLANLRGAVTSALSSNEIDIAQLYNYLNSQANWLADKYVGRDRSIIQGAVNKLSTRL
;
A
#
# COMPACT_ATOMS: atom_id res chain seq x y z
N MET A 1 24.64 -2.61 -34.95
CA MET A 1 24.83 -4.01 -34.51
C MET A 1 24.78 -4.04 -32.99
N LYS A 2 23.82 -4.82 -32.49
CA LYS A 2 23.51 -5.22 -31.10
C LYS A 2 24.64 -5.07 -30.07
N ALA A 3 24.42 -4.24 -29.05
CA ALA A 3 25.07 -4.41 -27.74
C ALA A 3 24.02 -5.04 -26.81
N LEU A 4 24.32 -6.26 -26.38
CA LEU A 4 23.46 -7.11 -25.55
C LEU A 4 23.16 -6.43 -24.21
N LEU A 5 21.87 -6.36 -23.89
CA LEU A 5 21.37 -6.31 -22.51
C LEU A 5 21.91 -7.52 -21.73
N LEU A 6 22.75 -7.30 -20.74
CA LEU A 6 22.85 -8.21 -19.60
C LEU A 6 22.05 -7.59 -18.45
N ALA A 7 20.79 -7.98 -18.37
CA ALA A 7 20.04 -7.93 -17.14
C ALA A 7 20.69 -8.93 -16.16
N THR A 8 21.53 -8.43 -15.27
CA THR A 8 21.94 -9.19 -14.09
C THR A 8 20.71 -9.35 -13.21
N LEU A 9 20.07 -10.51 -13.28
CA LEU A 9 19.19 -11.01 -12.22
C LEU A 9 20.03 -11.15 -10.95
N SER A 10 20.11 -10.09 -10.15
CA SER A 10 20.50 -10.18 -8.76
C SER A 10 19.33 -10.72 -7.95
N LEU A 11 19.12 -12.04 -8.02
CA LEU A 11 18.47 -12.79 -6.95
C LEU A 11 19.40 -12.77 -5.73
N THR A 12 19.30 -11.73 -4.91
CA THR A 12 19.90 -11.74 -3.58
C THR A 12 18.97 -11.04 -2.60
N GLY A 13 18.32 -11.87 -1.79
CA GLY A 13 17.41 -11.42 -0.74
C GLY A 13 16.59 -12.61 -0.30
N THR A 14 17.21 -13.55 0.41
CA THR A 14 16.56 -14.68 1.06
C THR A 14 15.50 -14.18 2.03
N ALA A 15 14.29 -13.99 1.55
CA ALA A 15 13.11 -13.93 2.40
C ALA A 15 13.00 -15.30 3.07
N ALA A 16 13.17 -15.35 4.39
CA ALA A 16 12.72 -16.50 5.16
C ALA A 16 11.19 -16.51 5.12
N ALA A 17 10.64 -16.92 3.98
CA ALA A 17 9.23 -17.15 3.82
C ALA A 17 8.87 -18.34 4.69
N HIS A 18 7.96 -18.17 5.64
CA HIS A 18 7.33 -19.30 6.29
C HIS A 18 6.74 -20.21 5.21
N ALA A 19 7.06 -21.50 5.25
CA ALA A 19 6.35 -22.49 4.45
C ALA A 19 4.93 -22.58 5.03
N PHE A 20 3.95 -22.05 4.30
CA PHE A 20 2.54 -22.16 4.66
C PHE A 20 1.95 -23.49 4.14
N PRO A 21 0.98 -24.10 4.85
CA PRO A 21 0.35 -23.61 6.08
C PRO A 21 1.25 -23.76 7.32
N VAL A 22 1.09 -22.84 8.26
CA VAL A 22 1.78 -22.86 9.56
C VAL A 22 0.79 -23.30 10.63
N GLU A 23 1.00 -24.49 11.19
CA GLU A 23 0.21 -24.97 12.34
C GLU A 23 0.57 -24.14 13.59
N VAL A 24 -0.43 -23.49 14.19
CA VAL A 24 -0.28 -22.67 15.40
C VAL A 24 -0.70 -23.47 16.63
N PHE A 25 -1.79 -24.23 16.52
CA PHE A 25 -2.28 -25.10 17.57
C PHE A 25 -2.82 -26.40 16.97
N ASN A 26 -2.53 -27.53 17.62
CA ASN A 26 -3.09 -28.83 17.27
C ASN A 26 -3.31 -29.64 18.55
N ALA A 27 -4.58 -29.93 18.84
CA ALA A 27 -4.96 -30.63 20.05
C ALA A 27 -4.35 -32.04 20.14
N GLU A 28 -4.14 -32.71 19.01
CA GLU A 28 -3.62 -34.08 18.97
C GLU A 28 -2.14 -34.16 19.36
N GLN A 29 -1.39 -33.11 19.01
CA GLN A 29 0.03 -33.01 19.33
C GLN A 29 0.28 -32.36 20.69
N GLN A 30 -0.59 -31.44 21.08
CA GLN A 30 -0.33 -30.54 22.21
C GLN A 30 -1.15 -30.87 23.47
N CYS A 31 -2.22 -31.65 23.39
CA CYS A 31 -3.08 -31.99 24.54
C CYS A 31 -3.04 -33.49 24.86
N GLN A 32 -3.59 -33.87 26.03
CA GLN A 32 -3.64 -35.29 26.42
C GLN A 32 -4.81 -36.01 25.76
N SER A 33 -4.55 -37.15 25.12
CA SER A 33 -5.61 -38.02 24.59
C SER A 33 -6.23 -38.90 25.66
N ARG A 34 -7.55 -39.12 25.56
CA ARG A 34 -8.30 -40.11 26.34
C ARG A 34 -9.42 -40.74 25.51
N THR A 35 -9.51 -42.06 25.54
CA THR A 35 -10.63 -42.79 24.92
C THR A 35 -11.88 -42.68 25.80
N THR A 36 -12.98 -42.22 25.21
CA THR A 36 -14.31 -42.15 25.85
C THR A 36 -15.29 -43.09 25.15
N SER A 37 -16.49 -43.28 25.72
CA SER A 37 -17.59 -44.01 25.06
C SER A 37 -18.03 -43.37 23.73
N THR A 38 -17.69 -42.10 23.49
CA THR A 38 -18.01 -41.35 22.26
C THR A 38 -16.82 -41.19 21.31
N GLY A 39 -15.75 -41.94 21.54
CA GLY A 39 -14.49 -41.90 20.78
C GLY A 39 -13.35 -41.19 21.51
N GLU A 40 -12.25 -40.99 20.81
CA GLU A 40 -11.08 -40.28 21.30
C GLU A 40 -11.39 -38.78 21.52
N ARG A 41 -10.84 -38.25 22.61
CA ARG A 41 -10.98 -36.85 23.01
C ARG A 41 -9.64 -36.32 23.51
N PHE A 42 -9.38 -35.05 23.22
CA PHE A 42 -8.20 -34.34 23.70
C PHE A 42 -8.60 -33.41 24.83
N LEU A 43 -7.94 -33.54 25.97
CA LEU A 43 -8.26 -32.82 27.20
C LEU A 43 -7.09 -31.92 27.61
N PRO A 44 -7.34 -30.77 28.23
CA PRO A 44 -6.28 -29.98 28.83
C PRO A 44 -5.65 -30.67 30.06
N PRO A 45 -4.46 -30.22 30.50
CA PRO A 45 -3.70 -29.09 29.97
C PRO A 45 -3.11 -29.37 28.59
N CYS A 46 -3.03 -28.34 27.75
CA CYS A 46 -2.34 -28.40 26.46
C CYS A 46 -1.01 -27.66 26.55
N ASN A 47 0.05 -28.25 26.01
CA ASN A 47 1.40 -27.67 25.91
C ASN A 47 1.47 -26.63 24.78
N PHE A 48 0.64 -25.59 24.85
CA PHE A 48 0.64 -24.50 23.89
C PHE A 48 1.77 -23.53 24.21
N SER A 49 2.80 -23.51 23.37
CA SER A 49 3.79 -22.43 23.32
C SER A 49 3.37 -21.44 22.26
N GLY A 50 3.23 -20.17 22.63
CA GLY A 50 2.88 -19.10 21.69
C GLY A 50 3.78 -19.10 20.45
N LYS A 51 3.23 -18.66 19.32
CA LYS A 51 3.91 -18.68 18.02
C LYS A 51 3.82 -17.32 17.38
N SER A 52 4.91 -16.89 16.74
CA SER A 52 4.93 -15.65 15.96
C SER A 52 5.23 -15.92 14.50
N ILE A 53 4.55 -15.19 13.62
CA ILE A 53 4.69 -15.24 12.17
C ILE A 53 4.95 -13.81 11.71
N PHE A 54 5.90 -13.61 10.80
CA PHE A 54 6.28 -12.28 10.32
C PHE A 54 6.12 -12.13 8.81
N ALA A 55 5.83 -10.90 8.38
CA ALA A 55 5.88 -10.45 7.00
C ALA A 55 6.85 -9.26 6.92
N GLN A 56 7.93 -9.43 6.16
CA GLN A 56 9.00 -8.44 6.06
C GLN A 56 8.61 -7.26 5.16
N LYS A 57 9.19 -6.09 5.43
CA LYS A 57 9.14 -4.94 4.53
C LYS A 57 10.01 -5.16 3.29
N SER A 58 9.61 -4.50 2.21
CA SER A 58 10.46 -4.37 1.02
C SER A 58 11.44 -3.22 1.25
N ASN A 59 12.74 -3.49 1.15
CA ASN A 59 13.80 -2.47 1.22
C ASN A 59 14.22 -1.98 -0.18
N SER A 60 13.36 -2.14 -1.18
CA SER A 60 13.73 -1.92 -2.58
C SER A 60 13.67 -0.45 -3.01
N TYR A 61 13.13 0.44 -2.16
CA TYR A 61 12.92 1.85 -2.47
C TYR A 61 13.59 2.74 -1.42
N ALA A 62 14.02 3.93 -1.83
CA ALA A 62 14.71 4.87 -0.98
C ALA A 62 13.74 5.56 0.00
N ASN A 63 14.28 6.00 1.15
CA ASN A 63 13.59 6.86 2.11
C ASN A 63 13.12 8.15 1.42
N GLY A 64 11.84 8.50 1.59
CA GLY A 64 11.25 9.68 0.95
C GLY A 64 10.66 9.43 -0.44
N SER A 65 10.57 8.17 -0.90
CA SER A 65 9.78 7.83 -2.09
C SER A 65 8.30 7.63 -1.72
N ILE A 66 7.41 7.89 -2.69
CA ILE A 66 5.95 7.66 -2.59
C ILE A 66 5.64 6.20 -2.20
N ILE A 67 6.53 5.26 -2.57
CA ILE A 67 6.37 3.83 -2.27
C ILE A 67 6.77 3.49 -0.83
N GLU A 68 7.87 4.07 -0.33
CA GLU A 68 8.36 3.82 1.03
C GLU A 68 7.47 4.51 2.07
N ASN A 69 6.99 5.72 1.78
CA ASN A 69 6.11 6.47 2.68
C ASN A 69 4.63 6.06 2.57
N GLY A 70 4.30 5.17 1.63
CA GLY A 70 2.92 4.76 1.38
C GLY A 70 2.30 3.86 2.45
N LEU A 71 0.98 3.67 2.35
CA LEU A 71 0.22 2.76 3.20
C LEU A 71 0.22 1.34 2.66
N TYR A 72 0.34 0.38 3.57
CA TYR A 72 0.38 -1.04 3.30
C TYR A 72 -0.72 -1.75 4.08
N LYS A 73 -1.12 -2.91 3.55
CA LYS A 73 -2.07 -3.80 4.19
C LYS A 73 -1.39 -5.14 4.45
N THR A 74 -1.50 -5.63 5.68
CA THR A 74 -1.18 -7.01 6.04
C THR A 74 -2.46 -7.80 6.17
N LEU A 75 -2.55 -8.93 5.45
CA LEU A 75 -3.63 -9.89 5.50
C LEU A 75 -3.13 -11.22 6.05
N LEU A 76 -3.77 -11.70 7.11
CA LEU A 76 -3.56 -13.02 7.69
C LEU A 76 -4.78 -13.89 7.39
N ASN A 77 -4.61 -14.95 6.60
CA ASN A 77 -5.66 -15.96 6.45
C ASN A 77 -5.37 -17.15 7.33
N TYR A 78 -6.39 -17.63 8.02
CA TYR A 78 -6.29 -18.75 8.94
C TYR A 78 -7.56 -19.59 8.91
N THR A 79 -7.45 -20.79 9.47
CA THR A 79 -8.55 -21.72 9.67
C THR A 79 -8.45 -22.25 11.09
N PHE A 80 -9.51 -22.09 11.88
CA PHE A 80 -9.61 -22.70 13.21
C PHE A 80 -10.77 -23.68 13.24
N GLU A 81 -10.49 -24.94 12.91
CA GLU A 81 -11.47 -26.01 13.02
C GLU A 81 -11.30 -26.64 14.40
N CYS A 82 -12.30 -26.55 15.26
CA CYS A 82 -12.31 -27.19 16.56
C CYS A 82 -13.72 -27.39 17.09
N GLU A 83 -14.17 -28.63 17.09
CA GLU A 83 -15.35 -29.02 17.87
C GLU A 83 -14.94 -29.36 19.30
N SER A 84 -15.48 -28.61 20.27
CA SER A 84 -15.18 -28.77 21.68
C SER A 84 -16.39 -28.51 22.57
N MET A 85 -16.36 -29.05 23.80
CA MET A 85 -17.48 -28.92 24.75
C MET A 85 -17.71 -27.47 25.21
N ARG A 86 -16.66 -26.67 25.33
CA ARG A 86 -16.70 -25.23 25.63
C ARG A 86 -15.94 -24.48 24.55
N PRO A 87 -16.32 -23.23 24.21
CA PRO A 87 -15.62 -22.44 23.21
C PRO A 87 -14.12 -22.35 23.50
N LEU A 88 -13.32 -22.71 22.50
CA LEU A 88 -11.87 -22.58 22.52
C LEU A 88 -11.48 -21.37 21.67
N SER A 89 -10.57 -20.53 22.17
CA SER A 89 -10.08 -19.39 21.41
C SER A 89 -8.60 -19.12 21.63
N VAL A 90 -7.93 -18.58 20.61
CA VAL A 90 -6.52 -18.18 20.67
C VAL A 90 -6.44 -16.66 20.63
N ARG A 91 -5.75 -16.06 21.60
CA ARG A 91 -5.41 -14.64 21.56
C ARG A 91 -4.31 -14.39 20.55
N TYR A 92 -4.52 -13.39 19.71
CA TYR A 92 -3.50 -12.90 18.80
C TYR A 92 -3.33 -11.39 18.93
N THR A 93 -2.14 -10.93 18.59
CA THR A 93 -1.83 -9.54 18.35
C THR A 93 -1.11 -9.46 17.00
N LEU A 94 -1.74 -8.82 16.03
CA LEU A 94 -1.11 -8.40 14.78
C LEU A 94 -0.60 -6.98 15.01
N SER A 95 0.71 -6.79 14.98
CA SER A 95 1.35 -5.50 15.21
C SER A 95 2.34 -5.19 14.10
N ASN A 96 2.57 -3.90 13.91
CA ASN A 96 3.57 -3.37 13.00
C ASN A 96 4.59 -2.51 13.77
N GLY A 97 5.80 -2.36 13.21
CA GLY A 97 6.86 -1.51 13.75
C GLY A 97 6.50 -0.02 13.93
N ASP A 98 5.46 0.46 13.26
CA ASP A 98 4.93 1.83 13.42
C ASP A 98 4.04 2.02 14.67
N GLY A 99 3.76 0.95 15.42
CA GLY A 99 2.90 0.96 16.60
C GLY A 99 1.43 0.62 16.33
N SER A 100 1.02 0.50 15.07
CA SER A 100 -0.31 0.02 14.68
C SER A 100 -0.48 -1.43 15.12
N SER A 101 -1.58 -1.72 15.80
CA SER A 101 -1.87 -3.09 16.21
C SER A 101 -3.36 -3.39 16.30
N VAL A 102 -3.70 -4.65 16.02
CA VAL A 102 -5.02 -5.23 16.24
C VAL A 102 -4.83 -6.47 17.10
N SER A 103 -5.50 -6.48 18.26
CA SER A 103 -5.51 -7.63 19.16
C SER A 103 -6.92 -8.14 19.33
N ASN A 104 -7.11 -9.45 19.16
CA ASN A 104 -8.40 -10.08 19.39
C ASN A 104 -8.24 -11.57 19.68
N ARG A 105 -9.36 -12.30 19.70
CA ARG A 105 -9.42 -13.75 19.85
C ARG A 105 -9.93 -14.39 18.57
N ILE A 106 -9.30 -15.48 18.18
CA ILE A 106 -9.76 -16.38 17.11
C ILE A 106 -10.49 -17.54 17.77
N ALA A 107 -11.79 -17.64 17.54
CA ALA A 107 -12.61 -18.74 18.07
C ALA A 107 -12.63 -19.93 17.11
N GLY A 108 -12.68 -21.14 17.69
CA GLY A 108 -12.82 -22.37 16.90
C GLY A 108 -14.21 -22.51 16.30
N SER A 109 -14.29 -22.86 15.03
CA SER A 109 -15.51 -23.25 14.32
C SER A 109 -15.63 -24.77 14.25
N ARG A 110 -16.85 -25.30 14.16
CA ARG A 110 -17.06 -26.76 14.04
C ARG A 110 -16.70 -27.30 12.65
N THR A 111 -16.60 -26.41 11.68
CA THR A 111 -16.33 -26.72 10.29
C THR A 111 -15.13 -25.93 9.81
N TYR A 112 -14.47 -26.44 8.78
CA TYR A 112 -13.39 -25.73 8.12
C TYR A 112 -13.91 -24.44 7.49
N GLU A 113 -13.58 -23.30 8.10
CA GLU A 113 -13.97 -21.98 7.64
C GLU A 113 -12.72 -21.09 7.50
N PRO A 114 -12.34 -20.71 6.26
CA PRO A 114 -11.26 -19.78 6.04
C PRO A 114 -11.69 -18.39 6.50
N ASN A 115 -10.91 -17.79 7.39
CA ASN A 115 -11.14 -16.47 7.94
C ASN A 115 -9.91 -15.58 7.69
N SER A 116 -10.12 -14.27 7.73
CA SER A 116 -9.07 -13.29 7.48
C SER A 116 -9.03 -12.19 8.53
N ILE A 117 -7.83 -11.77 8.89
CA ILE A 117 -7.57 -10.58 9.71
C ILE A 117 -6.75 -9.61 8.87
N GLU A 118 -7.09 -8.33 8.95
CA GLU A 118 -6.47 -7.27 8.18
C GLU A 118 -5.94 -6.17 9.09
N LEU A 119 -4.79 -5.59 8.74
CA LEU A 119 -4.23 -4.39 9.37
C LEU A 119 -3.68 -3.47 8.28
N THR A 120 -4.10 -2.21 8.27
CA THR A 120 -3.48 -1.15 7.49
C THR A 120 -2.43 -0.45 8.34
N HIS A 121 -1.25 -0.17 7.77
CA HIS A 121 -0.07 0.35 8.47
C HIS A 121 0.92 0.97 7.47
N GLY A 122 2.00 1.63 7.92
CA GLY A 122 3.06 2.16 7.03
C GLY A 122 3.99 1.07 6.45
N ASN A 123 4.99 1.42 5.62
CA ASN A 123 5.91 0.41 5.05
C ASN A 123 6.92 -0.18 6.06
N GLN A 124 6.44 -0.96 7.02
CA GLN A 124 7.25 -1.54 8.10
C GLN A 124 6.98 -3.02 8.26
N ASP A 125 7.84 -3.74 8.97
CA ASP A 125 7.65 -5.17 9.26
C ASP A 125 6.37 -5.39 10.07
N SER A 126 5.65 -6.47 9.73
CA SER A 126 4.43 -6.88 10.43
C SER A 126 4.64 -8.23 11.11
N VAL A 127 4.15 -8.37 12.34
CA VAL A 127 4.26 -9.59 13.13
C VAL A 127 2.91 -9.95 13.72
N VAL A 128 2.48 -11.18 13.54
CA VAL A 128 1.36 -11.77 14.29
C VAL A 128 1.92 -12.64 15.39
N SER A 129 1.54 -12.39 16.63
CA SER A 129 1.90 -13.21 17.79
C SER A 129 0.65 -13.85 18.40
N PHE A 130 0.62 -15.17 18.43
CA PHE A 130 -0.39 -15.97 19.12
C PHE A 130 0.09 -16.28 20.53
N SER A 131 -0.54 -15.70 21.55
CA SER A 131 0.03 -15.60 22.88
C SER A 131 -0.58 -16.54 23.91
N SER A 132 -1.87 -16.85 23.81
CA SER A 132 -2.55 -17.70 24.79
C SER A 132 -3.75 -18.44 24.22
N LEU A 133 -4.00 -19.64 24.75
CA LEU A 133 -5.17 -20.46 24.47
C LEU A 133 -6.18 -20.31 25.61
N ASP A 134 -7.27 -19.58 25.37
CA ASP A 134 -8.39 -19.43 26.29
C ASP A 134 -9.36 -20.63 26.10
N GLY A 135 -9.81 -21.23 27.20
CA GLY A 135 -10.69 -22.41 27.18
C GLY A 135 -9.96 -23.76 27.24
N ALA A 136 -8.63 -23.75 27.41
CA ALA A 136 -7.80 -24.93 27.60
C ALA A 136 -7.51 -25.25 29.07
N THR A 137 -8.50 -25.06 29.96
CA THR A 137 -8.42 -25.45 31.37
C THR A 137 -9.78 -25.94 31.87
N GLY A 138 -9.78 -26.74 32.95
CA GLY A 138 -11.00 -27.26 33.56
C GLY A 138 -11.68 -28.37 32.75
N PHE A 139 -13.01 -28.50 32.88
CA PHE A 139 -13.81 -29.50 32.16
C PHE A 139 -13.96 -29.12 30.68
N GLN A 140 -12.99 -29.55 29.88
CA GLN A 140 -12.96 -29.36 28.43
C GLN A 140 -12.58 -30.67 27.74
N ALA A 141 -13.23 -30.93 26.61
CA ALA A 141 -12.88 -32.02 25.71
C ALA A 141 -13.01 -31.55 24.27
N MET A 142 -11.96 -31.79 23.49
CA MET A 142 -11.86 -31.48 22.07
C MET A 142 -11.98 -32.76 21.26
N LYS A 143 -12.65 -32.68 20.11
CA LYS A 143 -12.68 -33.78 19.13
C LYS A 143 -11.36 -33.85 18.35
N PRO A 144 -11.05 -35.00 17.73
CA PRO A 144 -9.99 -35.09 16.71
C PRO A 144 -10.17 -34.03 15.62
N GLY A 145 -9.06 -33.56 15.07
CA GLY A 145 -9.05 -32.47 14.08
C GLY A 145 -9.16 -31.05 14.64
N CYS A 146 -9.13 -30.86 15.97
CA CYS A 146 -9.11 -29.52 16.57
C CYS A 146 -7.74 -28.83 16.34
N LYS A 147 -7.66 -27.96 15.32
CA LYS A 147 -6.42 -27.31 14.87
C LYS A 147 -6.63 -25.86 14.38
N LEU A 148 -5.66 -25.00 14.70
CA LEU A 148 -5.51 -23.65 14.15
C LEU A 148 -4.32 -23.63 13.20
N GLU A 149 -4.57 -23.31 11.93
CA GLU A 149 -3.55 -23.21 10.89
C GLU A 149 -3.62 -21.82 10.25
N VAL A 150 -2.47 -21.19 10.09
CA VAL A 150 -2.32 -19.99 9.28
C VAL A 150 -2.00 -20.42 7.86
N GLN A 151 -2.90 -20.11 6.94
CA GLN A 151 -2.81 -20.50 5.54
C GLN A 151 -1.94 -19.55 4.72
N GLN A 152 -1.91 -18.27 5.10
CA GLN A 152 -0.99 -17.29 4.53
C GLN A 152 -0.90 -16.05 5.44
N MET A 153 0.23 -15.36 5.37
CA MET A 153 0.40 -13.99 5.84
C MET A 153 1.09 -13.20 4.75
N VAL A 154 0.41 -12.19 4.22
CA VAL A 154 0.89 -11.38 3.09
C VAL A 154 0.82 -9.90 3.44
N LYS A 155 1.89 -9.18 3.18
CA LYS A 155 1.95 -7.71 3.22
C LYS A 155 2.00 -7.20 1.79
N TYR A 156 1.18 -6.21 1.46
CA TYR A 156 1.08 -5.66 0.11
C TYR A 156 0.65 -4.19 0.13
N PRO A 157 0.80 -3.45 -0.99
CA PRO A 157 0.36 -2.06 -1.09
C PRO A 157 -1.12 -1.91 -0.74
N GLU A 158 -1.50 -0.93 0.10
CA GLU A 158 -2.90 -0.69 0.42
C GLU A 158 -3.62 -0.25 -0.89
N PRO A 159 -4.62 -1.02 -1.37
CA PRO A 159 -5.12 -0.84 -2.72
C PRO A 159 -5.81 0.50 -2.99
N ARG A 160 -6.53 1.04 -2.01
CA ARG A 160 -7.29 2.29 -2.16
C ARG A 160 -6.36 3.48 -2.14
N TYR A 161 -5.44 3.54 -1.19
CA TYR A 161 -4.40 4.56 -1.09
C TYR A 161 -3.59 4.62 -2.38
N PHE A 162 -3.02 3.50 -2.84
CA PHE A 162 -2.22 3.52 -4.07
C PHE A 162 -3.04 3.76 -5.35
N SER A 163 -4.33 3.41 -5.36
CA SER A 163 -5.23 3.81 -6.45
C SER A 163 -5.52 5.31 -6.45
N ALA A 164 -5.61 5.95 -5.29
CA ALA A 164 -5.77 7.40 -5.16
C ALA A 164 -4.50 8.13 -5.59
N VAL A 165 -3.33 7.72 -5.08
CA VAL A 165 -2.02 8.24 -5.50
C VAL A 165 -1.85 8.13 -7.02
N ALA A 166 -2.16 6.98 -7.62
CA ALA A 166 -2.10 6.81 -9.07
C ALA A 166 -3.02 7.79 -9.83
N SER A 167 -4.26 8.01 -9.35
CA SER A 167 -5.16 9.01 -9.93
C SER A 167 -4.59 10.42 -9.81
N HIS A 168 -4.02 10.77 -8.67
CA HIS A 168 -3.47 12.10 -8.43
C HIS A 168 -2.25 12.38 -9.30
N LEU A 169 -1.31 11.43 -9.40
CA LEU A 169 -0.14 11.58 -10.27
C LEU A 169 -0.54 11.79 -11.74
N VAL A 170 -1.49 10.99 -12.25
CA VAL A 170 -2.00 11.12 -13.62
C VAL A 170 -2.70 12.47 -13.83
N SER A 171 -3.58 12.86 -12.91
CA SER A 171 -4.28 14.15 -12.97
C SER A 171 -3.29 15.31 -12.95
N PHE A 172 -2.32 15.25 -12.05
CA PHE A 172 -1.27 16.26 -11.92
C PHE A 172 -0.46 16.39 -13.20
N ASN A 173 -0.09 15.25 -13.81
CA ASN A 173 0.63 15.21 -15.07
C ASN A 173 -0.16 15.90 -16.20
N LEU A 174 -1.46 15.64 -16.30
CA LEU A 174 -2.35 16.28 -17.30
C LEU A 174 -2.44 17.80 -17.11
N HIS A 175 -2.47 18.27 -15.87
CA HIS A 175 -2.48 19.71 -15.57
C HIS A 175 -1.15 20.38 -15.92
N LEU A 176 -0.02 19.75 -15.59
CA LEU A 176 1.30 20.25 -15.96
C LEU A 176 1.48 20.29 -17.49
N GLU A 177 1.06 19.26 -18.24
CA GLU A 177 1.07 19.27 -19.71
C GLU A 177 0.24 20.42 -20.28
N ARG A 178 -0.98 20.61 -19.76
CA ARG A 178 -1.86 21.70 -20.19
C ARG A 178 -1.18 23.05 -19.95
N MET A 179 -0.58 23.26 -18.78
CA MET A 179 0.16 24.49 -18.50
C MET A 179 1.37 24.67 -19.41
N ALA A 180 2.19 23.64 -19.63
CA ALA A 180 3.34 23.72 -20.52
C ALA A 180 2.93 24.06 -21.96
N SER A 181 1.79 23.55 -22.41
CA SER A 181 1.23 23.84 -23.74
C SER A 181 0.73 25.29 -23.88
N LEU A 182 0.30 25.91 -22.77
CA LEU A 182 -0.25 27.27 -22.74
C LEU A 182 0.81 28.32 -22.41
N ALA A 183 1.86 27.94 -21.67
CA ALA A 183 3.06 28.74 -21.40
C ALA A 183 3.96 28.82 -22.66
N VAL A 184 3.39 29.31 -23.75
CA VAL A 184 4.12 29.67 -24.98
C VAL A 184 4.42 31.16 -24.92
N PRO A 185 5.68 31.58 -25.11
CA PRO A 185 6.00 33.00 -25.22
C PRO A 185 5.25 33.60 -26.41
N SER A 186 4.18 34.34 -26.13
CA SER A 186 3.35 35.02 -27.13
C SER A 186 2.87 36.36 -26.61
N THR A 187 2.40 37.23 -27.50
CA THR A 187 1.84 38.54 -27.14
C THR A 187 0.47 38.46 -26.46
N GLY A 188 -0.15 37.27 -26.39
CA GLY A 188 -1.47 37.05 -25.80
C GLY A 188 -1.42 36.66 -24.32
N HIS A 189 -1.02 37.59 -23.43
CA HIS A 189 -0.87 37.31 -21.99
C HIS A 189 -2.20 36.88 -21.31
N THR A 190 -3.35 37.29 -21.85
CA THR A 190 -4.67 37.14 -21.22
C THR A 190 -5.14 35.68 -21.19
N ASN A 191 -4.88 34.92 -22.25
CA ASN A 191 -5.23 33.51 -22.33
C ASN A 191 -4.38 32.66 -21.37
N LEU A 192 -3.15 33.09 -21.09
CA LEU A 192 -2.28 32.41 -20.15
C LEU A 192 -2.67 32.69 -18.70
N LEU A 193 -2.98 33.94 -18.32
CA LEU A 193 -3.45 34.22 -16.97
C LEU A 193 -4.69 33.39 -16.63
N ALA A 194 -5.64 33.28 -17.56
CA ALA A 194 -6.81 32.41 -17.41
C ALA A 194 -6.44 30.91 -17.28
N ALA A 195 -5.38 30.45 -17.94
CA ALA A 195 -4.88 29.09 -17.84
C ALA A 195 -4.19 28.81 -16.49
N ILE A 196 -3.42 29.77 -15.99
CA ILE A 196 -2.79 29.71 -14.66
C ILE A 196 -3.89 29.68 -13.60
N ASP A 197 -4.90 30.54 -13.69
CA ASP A 197 -6.04 30.56 -12.76
C ASP A 197 -6.78 29.22 -12.72
N ASN A 198 -7.08 28.65 -13.89
CA ASN A 198 -7.75 27.36 -13.96
C ASN A 198 -6.90 26.22 -13.38
N THR A 199 -5.58 26.29 -13.58
CA THR A 199 -4.67 25.27 -13.05
C THR A 199 -4.47 25.41 -11.56
N VAL A 200 -4.23 26.62 -11.05
CA VAL A 200 -4.16 26.90 -9.61
C VAL A 200 -5.43 26.42 -8.91
N ALA A 201 -6.61 26.81 -9.39
CA ALA A 201 -7.87 26.38 -8.79
C ALA A 201 -8.05 24.85 -8.76
N THR A 202 -7.57 24.14 -9.80
CA THR A 202 -7.67 22.68 -9.83
C THR A 202 -6.63 22.00 -8.94
N LEU A 203 -5.41 22.52 -8.90
CA LEU A 203 -4.34 22.03 -8.03
C LEU A 203 -4.67 22.30 -6.55
N GLU A 204 -5.24 23.45 -6.22
CA GLU A 204 -5.77 23.74 -4.88
C GLU A 204 -6.88 22.76 -4.49
N PHE A 205 -7.78 22.41 -5.41
CA PHE A 205 -8.80 21.38 -5.16
C PHE A 205 -8.15 20.01 -4.90
N MET A 206 -7.16 19.61 -5.70
CA MET A 206 -6.43 18.36 -5.49
C MET A 206 -5.72 18.31 -4.14
N GLN A 207 -5.24 19.44 -3.62
CA GLN A 207 -4.56 19.51 -2.33
C GLN A 207 -5.45 19.07 -1.16
N PHE A 208 -6.77 19.24 -1.26
CA PHE A 208 -7.71 18.79 -0.22
C PHE A 208 -7.93 17.27 -0.22
N ASP A 209 -7.70 16.59 -1.35
CA ASP A 209 -7.98 15.17 -1.54
C ASP A 209 -6.73 14.28 -1.44
N ILE A 210 -5.53 14.87 -1.38
CA ILE A 210 -4.26 14.12 -1.29
C ILE A 210 -4.03 13.62 0.14
N GLU A 211 -3.98 12.30 0.27
CA GLU A 211 -3.60 11.60 1.51
C GLU A 211 -2.07 11.41 1.66
N ASP A 212 -1.30 11.66 0.59
CA ASP A 212 0.15 11.44 0.55
C ASP A 212 0.94 12.74 0.81
N GLU A 213 1.75 12.76 1.88
CA GLU A 213 2.49 13.95 2.30
C GLU A 213 3.54 14.41 1.27
N ILE A 214 4.17 13.48 0.54
CA ILE A 214 5.16 13.83 -0.50
C ILE A 214 4.47 14.57 -1.63
N LEU A 215 3.41 13.98 -2.18
CA LEU A 215 2.65 14.57 -3.27
C LEU A 215 2.00 15.89 -2.84
N ALA A 216 1.56 16.01 -1.59
CA ALA A 216 1.02 17.25 -1.05
C ALA A 216 2.09 18.36 -0.99
N GLU A 217 3.32 18.03 -0.61
CA GLU A 217 4.43 19.00 -0.58
C GLU A 217 4.88 19.41 -1.98
N ASP A 218 5.04 18.47 -2.91
CA ASP A 218 5.38 18.77 -4.30
C ASP A 218 4.32 19.68 -4.94
N LEU A 219 3.04 19.38 -4.68
CA LEU A 219 1.92 20.19 -5.12
C LEU A 219 1.97 21.60 -4.50
N ARG A 220 2.30 21.71 -3.21
CA ARG A 220 2.40 23.00 -2.51
C ARG A 220 3.50 23.87 -3.11
N VAL A 221 4.68 23.31 -3.38
CA VAL A 221 5.80 24.02 -4.03
C VAL A 221 5.39 24.55 -5.40
N ILE A 222 4.69 23.73 -6.19
CA ILE A 222 4.25 24.11 -7.53
C ILE A 222 3.14 25.16 -7.48
N LEU A 223 2.20 25.08 -6.53
CA LEU A 223 1.21 26.12 -6.30
C LEU A 223 1.84 27.45 -5.89
N GLU A 224 2.87 27.43 -5.06
CA GLU A 224 3.62 28.62 -4.64
C GLU A 224 4.33 29.28 -5.85
N ASP A 225 5.02 28.48 -6.67
CA ASP A 225 5.67 28.95 -7.89
C ASP A 225 4.68 29.51 -8.91
N LEU A 226 3.52 28.86 -9.08
CA LEU A 226 2.47 29.32 -10.00
C LEU A 226 1.83 30.63 -9.53
N THR A 227 1.57 30.76 -8.23
CA THR A 227 0.99 31.97 -7.65
C THR A 227 1.95 33.14 -7.75
N SER A 228 3.23 32.91 -7.41
CA SER A 228 4.31 33.91 -7.56
C SER A 228 4.44 34.36 -9.01
N THR A 229 4.46 33.40 -9.95
CA THR A 229 4.54 33.70 -11.39
C THR A 229 3.31 34.46 -11.87
N LYS A 230 2.10 34.10 -11.43
CA LYS A 230 0.87 34.82 -11.75
C LYS A 230 0.97 36.28 -11.32
N THR A 231 1.29 36.54 -10.06
CA THR A 231 1.41 37.91 -9.52
C THR A 231 2.44 38.72 -10.30
N TYR A 232 3.56 38.10 -10.69
CA TYR A 232 4.55 38.76 -11.52
C TYR A 232 4.01 39.10 -12.91
N LEU A 233 3.33 38.18 -13.58
CA LEU A 233 2.76 38.39 -14.91
C LEU A 233 1.67 39.47 -14.89
N GLU A 234 0.79 39.48 -13.89
CA GLU A 234 -0.23 40.52 -13.71
C GLU A 234 0.39 41.91 -13.54
N ALA A 235 1.49 42.02 -12.80
CA ALA A 235 2.17 43.28 -12.54
C ALA A 235 3.03 43.79 -13.73
N ASN A 236 3.62 42.88 -14.51
CA ASN A 236 4.68 43.21 -15.49
C ASN A 236 4.33 42.88 -16.96
N CYS A 237 3.20 42.23 -17.23
CA CYS A 237 2.76 41.90 -18.60
C CYS A 237 1.51 42.66 -19.05
N GLY A 238 0.97 43.59 -18.25
CA GLY A 238 -0.22 44.38 -18.60
C GLY A 238 -0.03 45.31 -19.81
N SER A 239 -1.12 45.96 -20.23
CA SER A 239 -1.12 46.88 -21.38
C SER A 239 -0.04 47.96 -21.28
N GLY A 240 0.94 47.94 -22.19
CA GLY A 240 2.05 48.90 -22.23
C GLY A 240 3.39 48.39 -21.69
N SER A 241 3.47 47.12 -21.26
CA SER A 241 4.70 46.54 -20.70
C SER A 241 5.65 45.99 -21.77
N TYR A 242 6.96 46.01 -21.48
CA TYR A 242 8.02 45.55 -22.40
C TYR A 242 7.87 44.05 -22.71
N SER A 243 7.68 43.71 -23.98
CA SER A 243 7.43 42.35 -24.45
C SER A 243 8.53 41.35 -24.09
N SER A 244 9.79 41.79 -23.94
CA SER A 244 10.94 40.92 -23.66
C SER A 244 10.93 40.34 -22.24
N LEU A 245 10.61 41.15 -21.23
CA LEU A 245 10.53 40.71 -19.82
C LEU A 245 9.38 39.72 -19.62
N CYS A 246 8.23 40.00 -20.23
CA CYS A 246 7.10 39.07 -20.21
C CYS A 246 7.49 37.75 -20.88
N THR A 247 8.05 37.80 -22.09
CA THR A 247 8.54 36.62 -22.83
C THR A 247 9.53 35.79 -22.00
N GLN A 248 10.44 36.43 -21.25
CA GLN A 248 11.42 35.76 -20.40
C GLN A 248 10.76 35.02 -19.23
N GLN A 249 9.80 35.62 -18.54
CA GLN A 249 9.12 34.93 -17.45
C GLN A 249 8.23 33.79 -17.93
N LEU A 250 7.63 33.91 -19.12
CA LEU A 250 6.94 32.80 -19.76
C LEU A 250 7.86 31.63 -20.05
N ALA A 251 9.08 31.92 -20.50
CA ALA A 251 10.10 30.89 -20.70
C ALA A 251 10.53 30.25 -19.37
N ASN A 252 10.69 31.03 -18.30
CA ASN A 252 11.00 30.53 -16.96
C ASN A 252 9.90 29.61 -16.41
N LEU A 253 8.64 30.05 -16.49
CA LEU A 253 7.48 29.25 -16.09
C LEU A 253 7.42 27.93 -16.86
N ARG A 254 7.55 28.00 -18.19
CA ARG A 254 7.56 26.80 -19.02
C ARG A 254 8.69 25.86 -18.61
N GLY A 255 9.88 26.39 -18.31
CA GLY A 255 11.02 25.60 -17.81
C GLY A 255 10.72 24.91 -16.48
N ALA A 256 10.14 25.62 -15.52
CA ALA A 256 9.74 25.06 -14.22
C ALA A 256 8.66 23.98 -14.37
N VAL A 257 7.60 24.26 -15.13
CA VAL A 257 6.50 23.30 -15.39
C VAL A 257 7.00 22.07 -16.12
N THR A 258 7.89 22.23 -17.09
CA THR A 258 8.48 21.08 -17.82
C THR A 258 9.35 20.24 -16.89
N SER A 259 10.10 20.87 -15.98
CA SER A 259 10.91 20.16 -14.98
C SER A 259 10.04 19.38 -13.99
N ALA A 260 8.96 20.00 -13.50
CA ALA A 260 7.95 19.35 -12.66
C ALA A 260 7.26 18.19 -13.38
N LEU A 261 6.93 18.37 -14.66
CA LEU A 261 6.33 17.33 -15.48
C LEU A 261 7.25 16.10 -15.57
N SER A 262 8.53 16.31 -15.88
CA SER A 262 9.52 15.23 -15.94
C SER A 262 9.73 14.54 -14.59
N SER A 263 9.68 15.27 -13.47
CA SER A 263 9.74 14.67 -12.12
C SER A 263 8.53 13.75 -11.89
N ASN A 264 7.32 14.26 -12.15
CA ASN A 264 6.09 13.49 -11.97
C ASN A 264 6.01 12.28 -12.93
N GLU A 265 6.56 12.36 -14.14
CA GLU A 265 6.68 11.22 -15.07
C GLU A 265 7.60 10.12 -14.51
N ILE A 266 8.69 10.51 -13.82
CA ILE A 266 9.57 9.55 -13.12
C ILE A 266 8.79 8.85 -12.00
N ASP A 267 8.01 9.59 -11.21
CA ASP A 267 7.20 9.03 -10.13
C ASP A 267 6.12 8.08 -10.65
N ILE A 268 5.45 8.44 -11.75
CA ILE A 268 4.51 7.57 -12.46
C ILE A 268 5.19 6.27 -12.89
N ALA A 269 6.37 6.36 -13.51
CA ALA A 269 7.10 5.18 -13.99
C ALA A 269 7.55 4.28 -12.82
N GLN A 270 8.03 4.88 -11.73
CA GLN A 270 8.43 4.13 -10.53
C GLN A 270 7.24 3.42 -9.90
N LEU A 271 6.13 4.13 -9.70
CA LEU A 271 4.91 3.56 -9.12
C LEU A 271 4.30 2.49 -10.02
N TYR A 272 4.30 2.69 -11.35
CA TYR A 272 3.85 1.70 -12.30
C TYR A 272 4.63 0.40 -12.17
N ASN A 273 5.97 0.48 -12.20
CA ASN A 273 6.83 -0.70 -12.11
C ASN A 273 6.61 -1.44 -10.78
N TYR A 274 6.48 -0.69 -9.69
CA TYR A 274 6.20 -1.24 -8.38
C TYR A 274 4.84 -1.97 -8.35
N LEU A 275 3.75 -1.26 -8.62
CA LEU A 275 2.40 -1.82 -8.53
C LEU A 275 2.18 -2.96 -9.52
N ASN A 276 2.80 -2.92 -10.70
CA ASN A 276 2.74 -4.01 -11.66
C ASN A 276 3.46 -5.26 -11.12
N SER A 277 4.64 -5.10 -10.50
CA SER A 277 5.33 -6.21 -9.85
C SER A 277 4.50 -6.81 -8.71
N GLN A 278 3.86 -5.96 -7.90
CA GLN A 278 3.02 -6.38 -6.78
C GLN A 278 1.73 -7.07 -7.25
N ALA A 279 1.07 -6.56 -8.30
CA ALA A 279 -0.11 -7.19 -8.88
C ALA A 279 0.17 -8.59 -9.44
N ASN A 280 1.36 -8.79 -10.02
CA ASN A 280 1.84 -10.09 -10.50
C ASN A 280 2.17 -11.03 -9.34
N TRP A 281 2.87 -10.54 -8.31
CA TRP A 281 3.16 -11.32 -7.10
C TRP A 281 1.90 -11.73 -6.33
N LEU A 282 0.86 -10.90 -6.33
CA LEU A 282 -0.43 -11.19 -5.70
C LEU A 282 -1.30 -12.16 -6.50
N ALA A 283 -0.92 -12.54 -7.73
CA ALA A 283 -1.76 -13.37 -8.60
C ALA A 283 -2.03 -14.77 -8.05
N ASP A 284 -1.13 -15.31 -7.23
CA ASP A 284 -1.23 -16.60 -6.57
C ASP A 284 -1.66 -16.50 -5.09
N LYS A 285 -2.00 -15.31 -4.60
CA LYS A 285 -2.38 -15.05 -3.19
C LYS A 285 -3.87 -14.87 -3.03
N TYR A 286 -4.42 -15.32 -1.90
CA TYR A 286 -5.85 -15.13 -1.60
C TYR A 286 -6.09 -13.75 -0.96
N VAL A 287 -6.12 -12.70 -1.78
CA VAL A 287 -6.30 -11.30 -1.35
C VAL A 287 -7.63 -10.67 -1.82
N GLY A 288 -8.56 -11.48 -2.33
CA GLY A 288 -9.88 -11.01 -2.75
C GLY A 288 -9.83 -9.97 -3.87
N ARG A 289 -10.57 -8.86 -3.70
CA ARG A 289 -10.67 -7.78 -4.71
C ARG A 289 -9.45 -6.86 -4.74
N ASP A 290 -8.58 -6.92 -3.74
CA ASP A 290 -7.48 -5.97 -3.58
C ASP A 290 -6.51 -5.99 -4.77
N ARG A 291 -6.20 -7.17 -5.30
CA ARG A 291 -5.41 -7.34 -6.52
C ARG A 291 -6.03 -6.58 -7.71
N SER A 292 -7.35 -6.66 -7.88
CA SER A 292 -8.03 -6.00 -9.01
C SER A 292 -7.99 -4.47 -8.90
N ILE A 293 -8.01 -3.93 -7.68
CA ILE A 293 -7.89 -2.49 -7.43
C ILE A 293 -6.46 -2.03 -7.74
N ILE A 294 -5.44 -2.78 -7.29
CA ILE A 294 -4.04 -2.51 -7.63
C ILE A 294 -3.84 -2.58 -9.15
N GLN A 295 -4.41 -3.58 -9.84
CA GLN A 295 -4.35 -3.67 -11.30
C GLN A 295 -5.04 -2.47 -11.98
N GLY A 296 -6.14 -1.97 -11.41
CA GLY A 296 -6.78 -0.74 -11.86
C GLY A 296 -5.84 0.48 -11.77
N ALA A 297 -5.08 0.59 -10.68
CA ALA A 297 -4.05 1.64 -10.53
C ALA A 297 -2.92 1.50 -11.57
N VAL A 298 -2.43 0.27 -11.82
CA VAL A 298 -1.44 -0.03 -12.88
C VAL A 298 -1.95 0.44 -14.25
N ASN A 299 -3.20 0.13 -14.58
CA ASN A 299 -3.80 0.52 -15.86
C ASN A 299 -3.90 2.05 -16.00
N LYS A 300 -4.25 2.77 -14.93
CA LYS A 300 -4.27 4.25 -14.93
C LYS A 300 -2.88 4.83 -15.23
N LEU A 301 -1.85 4.35 -14.51
CA LEU A 301 -0.48 4.83 -14.69
C LEU A 301 0.05 4.55 -16.10
N SER A 302 -0.31 3.39 -16.68
CA SER A 302 0.12 3.02 -18.04
C SER A 302 -0.39 3.96 -19.14
N THR A 303 -1.41 4.79 -18.87
CA THR A 303 -1.87 5.80 -19.84
C THR A 303 -0.88 6.95 -20.05
N ARG A 304 0.17 7.01 -19.21
CA ARG A 304 1.20 8.07 -19.21
C ARG A 304 2.60 7.53 -19.50
N LEU A 305 2.74 6.27 -19.89
CA LEU A 305 4.01 5.62 -20.25
C LEU A 305 3.99 5.18 -21.73
#